data_AF-A0A382AUF4-F1
#
_entry.id   AF-A0A382AUF4-F1
#
_cell.length_a   1.000
_cell.length_b   1.000
_cell.length_c   1.000
_cell.angle_alpha   90.00
_cell.angle_beta   90.00
_cell.angle_gamma   90.00
#
_symmetry.space_group_name_H-M   'P 1'
#
loop_
_entity.id
_entity.type
_entity.pdbx_description
1 polymer ?
#
loop_
_entity_poly.entity_id
_entity_poly.type
_entity_poly.pdbx_seq_one_letter_code
_entity_poly.pdbx_strand_id
1 'polypeptide(L)'
;MPLLHLAQSQEGYISTVAINAISDLVDCHPAIVMDCVSFYTMLYTKPQGQYKVQICQTLSCSLNGADGLVDHVGSKYNIKPGETTEDKKFSLFKVECLGSCGTAPVVQINNDYHEGLSKEKFNTLLESLK
;
A
#
# COMPACT_ATOMS: atom_id res chain seq x y z
N MET A 1 7.28 1.59 16.90
CA MET A 1 6.21 1.48 15.88
C MET A 1 5.45 2.78 15.66
N PRO A 2 4.79 3.44 16.64
CA PRO A 2 4.00 4.64 16.38
C PRO A 2 4.80 5.81 15.77
N LEU A 3 6.05 5.99 16.22
CA LEU A 3 6.97 6.99 15.65
C LEU A 3 7.29 6.75 14.17
N LEU A 4 7.42 5.49 13.75
CA LEU A 4 7.67 5.15 12.33
C LEU A 4 6.45 5.43 11.46
N HIS A 5 5.24 5.14 11.96
CA HIS A 5 4.00 5.53 11.27
C HIS A 5 3.87 7.05 11.16
N LEU A 6 4.24 7.79 12.21
CA LEU A 6 4.24 9.24 12.18
C LEU A 6 5.23 9.78 11.14
N ALA A 7 6.48 9.33 11.16
CA ALA A 7 7.49 9.72 10.18
C ALA A 7 7.03 9.43 8.75
N GLN A 8 6.47 8.23 8.51
CA GLN A 8 5.93 7.86 7.21
C GLN A 8 4.72 8.72 6.79
N SER A 9 3.88 9.16 7.74
CA SER A 9 2.75 10.04 7.42
C SER A 9 3.18 11.44 7.00
N GLN A 10 4.34 11.90 7.49
CA GLN A 10 4.91 13.22 7.19
C GLN A 10 5.67 13.23 5.85
N GLU A 11 6.53 12.22 5.62
CA GLU A 11 7.41 12.16 4.44
C GLU A 11 6.88 11.24 3.32
N GLY A 12 5.84 10.45 3.59
CA GLY A 12 5.27 9.45 2.68
C GLY A 12 6.02 8.09 2.66
N TYR A 13 7.24 8.07 3.17
CA TYR A 13 8.13 6.91 3.35
C TYR A 13 9.07 7.16 4.55
N ILE A 14 9.88 6.17 4.91
CA ILE A 14 10.82 6.25 6.02
C ILE A 14 12.23 6.44 5.46
N SER A 15 12.78 7.63 5.66
CA SER A 15 14.16 7.98 5.29
C SER A 15 15.17 7.46 6.31
N THR A 16 16.44 7.30 5.91
CA THR A 16 17.53 6.97 6.84
C THR A 16 17.69 8.01 7.94
N VAL A 17 17.39 9.28 7.64
CA VAL A 17 17.39 10.38 8.61
C VAL A 17 16.31 10.15 9.68
N ALA A 18 15.09 9.77 9.27
CA ALA A 18 14.03 9.42 10.20
C ALA A 18 14.38 8.20 11.07
N ILE A 19 15.05 7.19 10.51
CA ILE A 19 15.51 6.01 11.26
C ILE A 19 16.47 6.42 12.39
N ASN A 20 17.48 7.24 12.08
CA ASN A 20 18.47 7.70 13.06
C ASN A 20 17.82 8.60 14.13
N ALA A 21 16.93 9.51 13.72
CA ALA A 21 16.23 10.37 14.67
C ALA A 21 15.34 9.55 15.63
N ILE A 22 14.66 8.51 15.13
CA ILE A 22 13.84 7.64 15.96
C ILE A 22 14.71 6.78 16.87
N SER A 23 15.85 6.26 16.39
CA SER A 23 16.75 5.45 17.21
C SER A 23 17.29 6.23 18.41
N ASP A 24 17.61 7.52 18.23
CA ASP A 24 18.05 8.40 19.30
C ASP A 24 16.92 8.66 20.32
N LEU A 25 15.67 8.81 19.87
CA LEU A 25 14.52 9.04 20.74
C LEU A 25 14.14 7.82 21.60
N VAL A 26 14.32 6.61 21.07
CA VAL A 26 13.97 5.37 21.76
C VAL A 26 15.16 4.68 22.43
N ASP A 27 16.33 5.34 22.45
CA ASP A 27 17.59 4.86 23.02
C ASP A 27 17.94 3.43 22.55
N CYS A 28 17.97 3.22 21.24
CA CYS A 28 18.32 1.93 20.64
C CYS A 28 19.24 2.08 19.43
N HIS A 29 19.89 0.98 19.01
CA HIS A 29 20.76 1.01 17.84
C HIS A 29 19.93 1.16 16.54
N PRO A 30 20.35 2.00 15.56
CA PRO A 30 19.61 2.20 14.30
C PRO A 30 19.29 0.91 13.54
N ALA A 31 20.14 -0.11 13.68
CA ALA A 31 19.91 -1.44 13.10
C ALA A 31 18.62 -2.11 13.61
N ILE A 32 18.24 -1.91 14.88
CA ILE A 32 16.99 -2.46 15.46
C ILE A 32 15.78 -1.78 14.83
N VAL A 33 15.87 -0.46 14.61
CA VAL A 33 14.81 0.29 13.93
C VAL A 33 14.70 -0.16 12.47
N MET A 34 15.82 -0.35 11.78
CA MET A 34 15.84 -0.84 10.40
C MET A 34 15.27 -2.26 10.29
N ASP A 35 15.57 -3.14 11.26
CA ASP A 35 15.01 -4.49 11.33
C ASP A 35 13.48 -4.43 11.40
N CYS A 36 12.94 -3.58 12.29
CA CYS A 36 11.49 -3.33 12.37
C CYS A 36 10.92 -2.81 11.04
N VAL A 37 11.59 -1.83 10.40
CA VAL A 37 11.15 -1.27 9.11
C VAL A 37 11.13 -2.32 8.01
N SER A 38 12.13 -3.21 7.99
CA SER A 38 12.22 -4.29 7.00
C SER A 38 11.19 -5.41 7.23
N PHE A 39 10.79 -5.62 8.49
CA PHE A 39 9.86 -6.69 8.87
C PHE A 39 8.40 -6.36 8.53
N TYR A 40 7.95 -5.13 8.78
CA TYR A 40 6.56 -4.74 8.56
C TYR A 40 6.33 -4.16 7.16
N THR A 41 5.56 -4.89 6.33
CA THR A 41 5.24 -4.52 4.93
C THR A 41 4.47 -3.20 4.76
N MET A 42 3.88 -2.67 5.84
CA MET A 42 3.22 -1.36 5.86
C MET A 42 4.20 -0.18 5.91
N LEU A 43 5.48 -0.45 6.18
CA LEU A 43 6.54 0.54 6.29
C LEU A 43 7.34 0.59 4.98
N TYR A 44 7.33 1.73 4.31
CA TYR A 44 7.95 1.93 3.01
C TYR A 44 9.29 2.64 3.17
N THR A 45 10.36 2.06 2.62
CA THR A 45 11.70 2.69 2.58
C THR A 45 11.95 3.51 1.30
N LYS A 46 11.03 3.41 0.33
CA LYS A 46 11.10 4.13 -0.94
C LYS A 46 9.88 5.05 -1.08
N PRO A 47 10.03 6.20 -1.77
CA PRO A 47 8.91 7.07 -2.08
C PRO A 47 7.80 6.29 -2.81
N GLN A 48 6.58 6.44 -2.32
CA GLN A 48 5.38 5.88 -2.93
C GLN A 48 4.55 6.99 -3.56
N GLY A 49 3.62 6.60 -4.43
CA GLY A 49 2.63 7.50 -4.97
C GLY A 49 1.64 7.98 -3.91
N GLN A 50 0.91 9.03 -4.24
CA GLN A 50 -0.11 9.64 -3.38
C GLN A 50 -1.20 8.65 -2.94
N TYR A 51 -1.59 7.73 -3.83
CA TYR A 51 -2.60 6.71 -3.61
C TYR A 51 -1.97 5.31 -3.68
N LYS A 52 -1.92 4.66 -2.53
CA LYS A 52 -1.41 3.29 -2.39
C LYS A 52 -2.57 2.32 -2.58
N VAL A 53 -2.67 1.77 -3.79
CA VAL A 53 -3.74 0.84 -4.18
C VAL A 53 -3.31 -0.57 -3.82
N GLN A 54 -3.87 -1.09 -2.73
CA GLN A 54 -3.53 -2.38 -2.14
C GLN A 54 -4.67 -3.36 -2.39
N ILE A 55 -4.47 -4.30 -3.31
CA ILE A 55 -5.48 -5.28 -3.73
C ILE A 55 -5.22 -6.61 -3.02
N CYS A 56 -6.23 -7.11 -2.31
CA CYS A 56 -6.15 -8.40 -1.62
C CYS A 56 -6.07 -9.56 -2.62
N GLN A 57 -5.08 -10.43 -2.48
CA GLN A 57 -4.86 -11.59 -3.36
C GLN A 57 -5.22 -12.95 -2.75
N THR A 58 -5.73 -12.98 -1.51
CA THR A 58 -6.05 -14.24 -0.84
C THR A 58 -7.31 -14.89 -1.39
N LEU A 59 -7.53 -16.16 -1.03
CA LEU A 59 -8.51 -17.07 -1.63
C LEU A 59 -9.89 -16.44 -1.87
N SER A 60 -10.50 -15.83 -0.85
CA SER A 60 -11.84 -15.24 -0.99
C SER A 60 -11.89 -14.11 -2.03
N CYS A 61 -10.84 -13.28 -2.11
CA CYS A 61 -10.77 -12.18 -3.07
C CYS A 61 -10.40 -12.69 -4.47
N SER A 62 -9.47 -13.64 -4.58
CA SER A 62 -9.09 -14.25 -5.86
C SER A 62 -10.28 -14.97 -6.52
N LEU A 63 -11.06 -15.75 -5.76
CA LEU A 63 -12.29 -16.39 -6.25
C LEU A 63 -13.35 -15.39 -6.73
N ASN A 64 -13.39 -14.19 -6.15
CA ASN A 64 -14.30 -13.11 -6.55
C ASN A 64 -13.68 -12.14 -7.59
N GLY A 65 -12.56 -12.51 -8.21
CA GLY A 65 -12.01 -11.80 -9.36
C GLY A 65 -11.03 -10.66 -9.05
N ALA A 66 -10.42 -10.66 -7.86
CA ALA A 66 -9.41 -9.65 -7.49
C ALA A 66 -8.20 -9.62 -8.43
N ASP A 67 -7.79 -10.77 -8.98
CA ASP A 67 -6.69 -10.82 -9.97
C ASP A 67 -7.03 -9.99 -11.22
N GLY A 68 -8.30 -10.01 -11.65
CA GLY A 68 -8.76 -9.17 -12.74
C GLY A 68 -8.75 -7.67 -12.43
N LEU A 69 -8.79 -7.27 -11.15
CA LEU A 69 -8.63 -5.87 -10.74
C LEU A 69 -7.16 -5.44 -10.83
N VAL A 70 -6.24 -6.32 -10.44
CA VAL A 70 -4.79 -6.09 -10.56
C VAL A 70 -4.40 -5.93 -12.03
N ASP A 71 -4.84 -6.85 -12.89
CA ASP A 71 -4.56 -6.79 -14.34
C ASP A 71 -5.13 -5.53 -14.98
N HIS A 72 -6.31 -5.09 -14.53
CA HIS A 72 -6.95 -3.87 -15.01
C HIS A 72 -6.11 -2.63 -14.68
N VAL A 73 -5.64 -2.49 -13.45
CA VAL A 73 -4.77 -1.36 -13.05
C VAL A 73 -3.44 -1.42 -13.77
N GLY A 74 -2.84 -2.62 -13.83
CA GLY A 74 -1.56 -2.81 -14.48
C GLY A 74 -1.60 -2.47 -15.97
N SER A 75 -2.69 -2.84 -16.66
CA SER A 75 -2.90 -2.49 -18.06
C SER A 75 -3.26 -1.03 -18.27
N LYS A 76 -4.09 -0.43 -17.39
CA LYS A 76 -4.52 0.98 -17.51
C LYS A 76 -3.38 1.98 -17.30
N TYR A 77 -2.51 1.70 -16.33
CA TYR A 77 -1.42 2.59 -15.95
C TYR A 77 -0.03 2.10 -16.37
N ASN A 78 0.05 0.96 -17.06
CA ASN A 78 1.30 0.33 -17.50
C ASN A 78 2.31 0.11 -16.35
N ILE A 79 1.82 -0.34 -15.20
CA ILE A 79 2.62 -0.61 -13.99
C ILE A 79 2.44 -2.07 -13.54
N LYS A 80 3.44 -2.61 -12.84
CA LYS A 80 3.35 -3.92 -12.19
C LYS A 80 3.11 -3.78 -10.68
N PRO A 81 2.69 -4.85 -9.99
CA PRO A 81 2.68 -4.86 -8.53
C PRO A 81 4.06 -4.52 -7.95
N GLY A 82 4.10 -3.55 -7.05
CA GLY A 82 5.31 -2.97 -6.46
C GLY A 82 5.82 -1.72 -7.19
N GLU A 83 5.24 -1.35 -8.32
CA GLU A 83 5.63 -0.17 -9.09
C GLU A 83 4.68 1.02 -8.84
N THR A 84 5.18 2.20 -9.19
CA THR A 84 4.48 3.48 -9.07
C THR A 84 4.42 4.13 -10.44
N THR A 85 3.29 4.76 -10.77
CA THR A 85 3.10 5.50 -12.02
C THR A 85 4.10 6.64 -12.17
N GLU A 86 4.45 7.01 -13.41
CA GLU A 86 5.36 8.14 -13.71
C GLU A 86 4.88 9.45 -13.08
N ASP A 87 3.56 9.66 -13.03
CA ASP A 87 2.91 10.83 -12.41
C ASP A 87 3.01 10.86 -10.87
N LYS A 88 3.61 9.84 -10.24
CA LYS A 88 3.68 9.64 -8.77
C LYS A 88 2.32 9.69 -8.06
N LYS A 89 1.21 9.47 -8.79
CA LYS A 89 -0.13 9.43 -8.21
C LYS A 89 -0.49 8.07 -7.64
N PHE A 90 -0.24 6.98 -8.35
CA PHE A 90 -0.66 5.64 -7.93
C PHE A 90 0.51 4.69 -7.73
N SER A 91 0.49 3.94 -6.63
CA SER A 91 1.34 2.77 -6.40
C SER A 91 0.47 1.54 -6.30
N LEU A 92 0.77 0.51 -7.08
CA LEU A 92 0.02 -0.74 -7.08
C LEU A 92 0.71 -1.76 -6.17
N PHE A 93 -0.02 -2.32 -5.22
CA PHE A 93 0.43 -3.40 -4.36
C PHE A 93 -0.53 -4.57 -4.41
N LYS A 94 0.01 -5.79 -4.56
CA LYS A 94 -0.72 -7.00 -4.19
C LYS A 94 -0.42 -7.27 -2.72
N VAL A 95 -1.46 -7.36 -1.91
CA VAL A 95 -1.37 -7.57 -0.47
C VAL A 95 -2.10 -8.84 -0.07
N GLU A 96 -1.75 -9.34 1.11
CA GLU A 96 -2.42 -10.46 1.74
C GLU A 96 -3.80 -10.06 2.29
N CYS A 97 -4.39 -10.91 3.13
CA CYS A 97 -5.75 -10.74 3.63
C CYS A 97 -5.94 -9.40 4.36
N LEU A 98 -6.88 -8.60 3.88
CA LEU A 98 -7.32 -7.34 4.52
C LEU A 98 -8.44 -7.55 5.56
N GLY A 99 -8.80 -8.80 5.87
CA GLY A 99 -9.76 -9.12 6.92
C GLY A 99 -11.24 -8.92 6.57
N SER A 100 -11.58 -8.38 5.40
CA SER A 100 -12.98 -8.18 4.97
C SER A 100 -13.45 -9.24 3.95
N CYS A 101 -13.24 -10.52 4.28
CA CYS A 101 -13.52 -11.63 3.36
C CYS A 101 -15.00 -11.75 2.98
N GLY A 102 -15.93 -11.30 3.83
CA GLY A 102 -17.37 -11.36 3.61
C GLY A 102 -17.87 -10.42 2.51
N THR A 103 -17.08 -9.40 2.17
CA THR A 103 -17.41 -8.39 1.16
C THR A 103 -16.39 -8.36 0.01
N ALA A 104 -15.72 -9.49 -0.21
CA ALA A 104 -14.78 -9.66 -1.30
C ALA A 104 -15.39 -9.33 -2.69
N PRO A 105 -14.60 -8.78 -3.63
CA PRO A 105 -13.18 -8.44 -3.53
C PRO A 105 -12.94 -7.10 -2.82
N VAL A 106 -11.84 -7.02 -2.08
CA VAL A 106 -11.47 -5.87 -1.23
C VAL A 106 -10.21 -5.20 -1.78
N VAL A 107 -10.27 -3.87 -1.88
CA VAL A 107 -9.12 -3.02 -2.18
C VAL A 107 -9.01 -1.96 -1.10
N GLN A 108 -7.80 -1.76 -0.57
CA GLN A 108 -7.50 -0.64 0.31
C GLN A 108 -6.78 0.45 -0.49
N ILE A 109 -7.27 1.68 -0.42
CA ILE A 109 -6.58 2.84 -0.97
C ILE A 109 -6.13 3.71 0.20
N ASN A 110 -4.81 3.80 0.40
CA ASN A 110 -4.22 4.40 1.59
C ASN A 110 -4.76 3.72 2.88
N ASN A 111 -5.71 4.35 3.56
CA ASN A 111 -6.31 3.83 4.79
C ASN A 111 -7.77 3.37 4.63
N ASP A 112 -8.39 3.64 3.48
CA ASP A 112 -9.81 3.40 3.25
C ASP A 112 -10.05 2.06 2.56
N TYR A 113 -11.00 1.28 3.09
CA TYR A 113 -11.43 0.03 2.47
C TYR A 113 -12.55 0.28 1.46
N HIS A 114 -12.38 -0.31 0.28
CA HIS A 114 -13.35 -0.36 -0.79
C HIS A 114 -13.70 -1.81 -1.07
N GLU A 115 -14.97 -2.13 -0.83
CA GLU A 115 -15.47 -3.50 -0.76
C GLU A 115 -16.51 -3.76 -1.86
N GLY A 116 -16.73 -5.03 -2.21
CA GLY A 116 -17.71 -5.44 -3.22
C GLY A 116 -17.45 -4.81 -4.58
N LEU A 117 -16.18 -4.62 -4.93
CA LEU A 117 -15.77 -3.91 -6.13
C LEU A 117 -15.94 -4.78 -7.38
N SER A 118 -16.67 -4.26 -8.37
CA SER A 118 -16.59 -4.75 -9.74
C SER A 118 -15.50 -3.98 -10.51
N LYS A 119 -15.06 -4.51 -11.66
CA LYS A 119 -14.12 -3.80 -12.55
C LYS A 119 -14.59 -2.39 -12.89
N GLU A 120 -15.89 -2.21 -13.17
CA GLU A 120 -16.49 -0.92 -13.51
C GLU A 120 -16.49 0.07 -12.33
N LYS A 121 -16.90 -0.40 -11.15
CA LYS A 121 -16.88 0.42 -9.92
C LYS A 121 -15.45 0.81 -9.56
N PHE A 122 -14.51 -0.12 -9.70
CA PHE A 122 -13.12 0.13 -9.44
C PHE A 122 -12.51 1.14 -10.42
N ASN A 123 -12.88 1.05 -11.70
CA ASN A 123 -12.45 2.04 -12.69
C ASN A 123 -12.97 3.46 -12.35
N THR A 124 -14.25 3.55 -11.97
CA THR A 124 -14.89 4.81 -11.55
C THR A 124 -14.20 5.37 -10.30
N LEU A 125 -13.86 4.51 -9.34
CA LEU A 125 -13.12 4.89 -8.14
C LEU A 125 -11.75 5.47 -8.49
N LEU A 126 -10.98 4.80 -9.36
CA LEU A 126 -9.67 5.27 -9.78
C LEU A 126 -9.74 6.62 -10.51
N GLU A 127 -10.79 6.87 -11.28
CA GLU A 127 -11.02 8.15 -11.95
C GLU A 127 -11.41 9.27 -10.99
N SER A 128 -12.16 8.96 -9.93
CA SER A 128 -12.54 9.92 -8.88
C SER A 128 -11.36 10.41 -8.03
N LEU A 129 -10.27 9.65 -7.99
CA LEU A 129 -9.05 9.98 -7.25
C LEU A 129 -8.07 10.83 -8.08
N LYS A 130 -8.39 11.12 -9.35
CA LYS A 130 -7.48 11.75 -10.29
C LYS A 130 -7.49 13.28 -10.22
#